data_AF-A0A486XJ95-F1
#
_entry.id   AF-A0A486XJ95-F1
#
_cell.length_a   1.000
_cell.length_b   1.000
_cell.length_c   1.000
_cell.angle_alpha   90.00
_cell.angle_beta   90.00
_cell.angle_gamma   90.00
#
_symmetry.space_group_name_H-M   'P 1'
#
loop_
_entity.id
_entity.type
_entity.pdbx_description
1 polymer ?
#
loop_
_entity_poly.entity_id
_entity_poly.type
_entity_poly.pdbx_seq_one_letter_code
_entity_poly.pdbx_strand_id
1 'polypeptide(L)'
;MHKRLLLFSFVLLACLFLGDCLYAQEASSPSIEQLTPTPTILEELTAITAFALLPFAIMLLTSYIKIVIVLSLLRNALGIQQSPPNQVISGIALLMTIYVMFPTAVAMYKAGENQIKDRAPTNLFSAESAQYMVDVINVTKEPMRDFLQRNTTAKHMGGFYQLAQRSIPEEFRGGLKPNDFIILIPAFITSQLKAAFEIGVLIYLPFFVVDLVTSNILLAMGMMMLSPLTIALPLKLLLIVMVDGWTLIIQGLVLSFR
;
A
#
# COMPACT_ATOMS: atom_id res chain seq x y z
N MET A 1 -18.57 16.66 -4.68
CA MET A 1 -17.12 17.00 -4.69
C MET A 1 -16.25 15.88 -4.10
N HIS A 2 -16.51 15.35 -2.90
CA HIS A 2 -15.69 14.28 -2.29
C HIS A 2 -15.60 12.95 -3.07
N LYS A 3 -16.66 12.53 -3.78
CA LYS A 3 -16.63 11.29 -4.57
C LYS A 3 -15.68 11.34 -5.78
N ARG A 4 -15.52 12.51 -6.42
CA ARG A 4 -14.64 12.68 -7.58
C ARG A 4 -13.16 12.74 -7.17
N LEU A 5 -12.85 13.30 -5.99
CA LEU A 5 -11.49 13.39 -5.46
C LEU A 5 -10.91 12.02 -5.07
N LEU A 6 -11.73 11.17 -4.45
CA LEU A 6 -11.35 9.80 -4.11
C LEU A 6 -11.16 8.94 -5.36
N LEU A 7 -12.04 9.08 -6.36
CA LEU A 7 -11.90 8.37 -7.63
C LEU A 7 -10.65 8.81 -8.39
N PHE A 8 -10.32 10.11 -8.36
CA PHE A 8 -9.15 10.67 -9.03
C PHE A 8 -7.85 10.21 -8.37
N SER A 9 -7.79 10.25 -7.02
CA SER A 9 -6.65 9.71 -6.26
C SER A 9 -6.48 8.20 -6.44
N PHE A 10 -7.59 7.48 -6.65
CA PHE A 10 -7.57 6.05 -6.91
C PHE A 10 -7.02 5.78 -8.32
N VAL A 11 -7.53 6.44 -9.36
CA VAL A 11 -7.07 6.27 -10.76
C VAL A 11 -5.61 6.67 -10.96
N LEU A 12 -5.14 7.73 -10.31
CA LEU A 12 -3.76 8.23 -10.43
C LEU A 12 -2.72 7.20 -9.97
N LEU A 13 -3.07 6.40 -8.95
CA LEU A 13 -2.18 5.42 -8.35
C LEU A 13 -2.06 4.13 -9.18
N ALA A 14 -3.00 3.89 -10.11
CA ALA A 14 -2.94 2.78 -11.10
C ALA A 14 -1.81 3.01 -12.07
N CYS A 15 -1.76 4.26 -12.49
CA CYS A 15 -1.14 4.69 -13.71
C CYS A 15 0.39 4.79 -13.50
N LEU A 16 0.82 4.94 -12.23
CA LEU A 16 2.22 4.85 -11.78
C LEU A 16 2.90 3.50 -12.08
N PHE A 17 2.17 2.39 -12.26
CA PHE A 17 2.77 1.08 -12.56
C PHE A 17 2.88 0.76 -14.06
N LEU A 18 2.23 1.54 -14.92
CA LEU A 18 2.11 1.21 -16.35
C LEU A 18 3.04 2.02 -17.25
N GLY A 19 3.58 3.13 -16.75
CA GLY A 19 4.47 4.00 -17.53
C GLY A 19 5.77 3.32 -17.98
N ASP A 20 6.27 2.35 -17.22
CA ASP A 20 7.59 1.75 -17.49
C ASP A 20 7.56 0.64 -18.56
N CYS A 21 6.38 0.22 -19.05
CA CYS A 21 6.28 -0.80 -20.12
C CYS A 21 6.09 -0.23 -21.54
N LEU A 22 6.00 1.08 -21.72
CA LEU A 22 5.62 1.71 -22.99
C LEU A 22 6.79 2.09 -23.92
N TYR A 23 8.04 1.77 -23.56
CA TYR A 23 9.20 1.92 -24.44
C TYR A 23 9.70 0.58 -24.95
N ALA A 24 8.96 -0.05 -25.87
CA ALA A 24 9.54 -1.02 -26.80
C ALA A 24 8.60 -1.21 -28.01
N GLN A 25 8.99 -0.62 -29.14
CA GLN A 25 9.08 -1.25 -30.47
C GLN A 25 8.83 -0.23 -31.60
N GLU A 26 9.90 0.44 -32.03
CA GLU A 26 9.98 1.07 -33.34
C GLU A 26 10.59 0.06 -34.32
N ALA A 27 9.79 -0.44 -35.26
CA ALA A 27 10.29 -1.18 -36.42
C ALA A 27 9.37 -0.92 -37.63
N SER A 28 9.82 0.00 -38.49
CA SER A 28 9.67 0.08 -39.96
C SER A 28 8.31 -0.19 -40.63
N SER A 29 7.79 0.87 -41.25
CA SER A 29 6.65 1.02 -42.19
C SER A 29 6.79 0.20 -43.50
N PRO A 30 5.75 -0.03 -44.35
CA PRO A 30 4.98 1.04 -45.03
C PRO A 30 3.45 0.84 -45.24
N SER A 31 2.74 1.98 -45.24
CA SER A 31 1.54 2.40 -45.99
C SER A 31 0.39 1.42 -46.28
N ILE A 32 -0.85 1.79 -45.87
CA ILE A 32 -2.08 1.92 -46.69
C ILE A 32 -3.30 2.21 -45.77
N GLU A 33 -4.11 3.20 -46.18
CA GLU A 33 -5.52 3.49 -45.83
C GLU A 33 -5.94 3.92 -44.41
N GLN A 34 -6.32 5.20 -44.34
CA GLN A 34 -7.48 5.77 -43.63
C GLN A 34 -8.37 4.77 -42.87
N LEU A 35 -8.09 4.60 -41.58
CA LEU A 35 -9.13 4.30 -40.60
C LEU A 35 -9.09 5.37 -39.52
N THR A 36 -10.25 5.96 -39.25
CA THR A 36 -10.60 6.56 -37.95
C THR A 36 -9.87 5.86 -36.81
N PRO A 37 -9.34 6.56 -35.79
CA PRO A 37 -8.70 5.90 -34.67
C PRO A 37 -9.80 5.32 -33.78
N THR A 38 -10.42 4.23 -34.23
CA THR A 38 -11.02 3.27 -33.32
C THR A 38 -9.86 2.77 -32.49
N PRO A 39 -9.87 2.94 -31.15
CA PRO A 39 -8.81 2.39 -30.32
C PRO A 39 -8.67 0.91 -30.70
N THR A 40 -7.45 0.51 -31.04
CA THR A 40 -7.23 -0.87 -31.46
C THR A 40 -7.60 -1.77 -30.28
N ILE A 41 -8.14 -2.96 -30.54
CA ILE A 41 -8.53 -3.95 -29.48
C ILE A 41 -7.38 -4.16 -28.47
N LEU A 42 -6.14 -3.99 -28.92
CA LEU A 42 -4.93 -4.03 -28.10
C LEU A 42 -4.83 -2.87 -27.08
N GLU A 43 -5.16 -1.64 -27.47
CA GLU A 43 -5.19 -0.46 -26.58
C GLU A 43 -6.30 -0.60 -25.51
N GLU A 44 -7.48 -1.08 -25.89
CA GLU A 44 -8.55 -1.35 -24.91
C GLU A 44 -8.18 -2.46 -23.93
N LEU A 45 -7.55 -3.54 -24.42
CA LEU A 45 -7.12 -4.65 -23.57
C LEU A 45 -6.03 -4.23 -22.58
N THR A 46 -5.08 -3.39 -23.02
CA THR A 46 -4.05 -2.85 -22.12
C THR A 46 -4.65 -1.92 -21.07
N ALA A 47 -5.62 -1.07 -21.42
CA ALA A 47 -6.31 -0.18 -20.48
C ALA A 47 -7.13 -0.95 -19.43
N ILE A 48 -7.79 -2.05 -19.81
CA ILE A 48 -8.52 -2.90 -18.85
C ILE A 48 -7.55 -3.62 -17.92
N THR A 49 -6.45 -4.15 -18.45
CA THR A 49 -5.41 -4.84 -17.66
C THR A 49 -4.78 -3.89 -16.64
N ALA A 50 -4.47 -2.68 -17.08
CA ALA A 50 -4.03 -1.57 -16.25
C ALA A 50 -4.98 -1.30 -15.07
N PHE A 51 -6.27 -1.17 -15.37
CA PHE A 51 -7.29 -0.89 -14.37
C PHE A 51 -7.50 -2.07 -13.40
N ALA A 52 -7.24 -3.30 -13.82
CA ALA A 52 -7.32 -4.48 -12.96
C ALA A 52 -6.16 -4.55 -11.94
N LEU A 53 -4.97 -4.04 -12.29
CA LEU A 53 -3.80 -4.01 -11.40
C LEU A 53 -3.81 -2.84 -10.41
N LEU A 54 -4.57 -1.79 -10.71
CA LEU A 54 -4.73 -0.61 -9.89
C LEU A 54 -4.97 -0.87 -8.39
N PRO A 55 -5.97 -1.66 -7.95
CA PRO A 55 -6.22 -1.86 -6.53
C PRO A 55 -5.01 -2.46 -5.79
N PHE A 56 -4.23 -3.30 -6.46
CA PHE A 56 -3.00 -3.86 -5.88
C PHE A 56 -1.92 -2.79 -5.72
N ALA A 57 -1.74 -1.94 -6.74
CA ALA A 57 -0.85 -0.79 -6.66
C ALA A 57 -1.18 0.10 -5.46
N ILE A 58 -2.46 0.40 -5.24
CA ILE A 58 -2.90 1.18 -4.08
C ILE A 58 -2.56 0.48 -2.78
N MET A 59 -2.87 -0.79 -2.66
CA MET A 59 -2.59 -1.53 -1.44
C MET A 59 -1.08 -1.55 -1.13
N LEU A 60 -0.22 -1.63 -2.14
CA LEU A 60 1.23 -1.76 -1.96
C LEU A 60 1.95 -0.43 -1.74
N LEU A 61 1.52 0.64 -2.42
CA LEU A 61 2.20 1.94 -2.41
C LEU A 61 1.69 2.90 -1.31
N THR A 62 0.75 2.45 -0.47
CA THR A 62 0.15 3.28 0.57
C THR A 62 0.41 2.72 1.97
N SER A 63 -0.18 3.35 2.98
CA SER A 63 -0.18 2.88 4.37
C SER A 63 -0.89 1.54 4.59
N TYR A 64 -1.62 1.02 3.60
CA TYR A 64 -2.49 -0.15 3.76
C TYR A 64 -1.75 -1.38 4.27
N ILE A 65 -0.57 -1.72 3.72
CA ILE A 65 0.22 -2.89 4.12
C ILE A 65 0.44 -2.93 5.64
N LYS A 66 1.00 -1.85 6.22
CA LYS A 66 1.35 -1.84 7.64
C LYS A 66 0.10 -1.96 8.51
N ILE A 67 -0.98 -1.26 8.14
CA ILE A 67 -2.22 -1.24 8.92
C ILE A 67 -2.90 -2.62 8.91
N VAL A 68 -3.08 -3.23 7.73
CA VAL A 68 -3.77 -4.53 7.63
C VAL A 68 -3.00 -5.65 8.35
N ILE A 69 -1.67 -5.63 8.28
CA ILE A 69 -0.82 -6.62 8.95
C ILE A 69 -0.90 -6.45 10.47
N VAL A 70 -0.76 -5.23 10.99
CA VAL A 70 -0.84 -4.99 12.44
C VAL A 70 -2.21 -5.39 13.01
N LEU A 71 -3.30 -5.02 12.34
CA LEU A 71 -4.65 -5.40 12.79
C LEU A 71 -4.87 -6.92 12.72
N SER A 72 -4.31 -7.59 11.71
CA SER A 72 -4.37 -9.05 11.60
C SER A 72 -3.56 -9.75 12.70
N LEU A 73 -2.36 -9.23 13.02
CA LEU A 73 -1.54 -9.73 14.12
C LEU A 73 -2.22 -9.53 15.47
N LEU A 74 -2.87 -8.38 15.69
CA LEU A 74 -3.68 -8.13 16.89
C LEU A 74 -4.79 -9.19 17.06
N ARG A 75 -5.56 -9.46 16.00
CA ARG A 75 -6.60 -10.49 16.05
C ARG A 75 -6.00 -11.85 16.42
N ASN A 76 -4.89 -12.23 15.78
CA ASN A 76 -4.25 -13.50 16.05
C ASN A 76 -3.69 -13.57 17.49
N ALA A 77 -3.18 -12.47 18.04
CA ALA A 77 -2.68 -12.40 19.42
C ALA A 77 -3.78 -12.62 20.46
N LEU A 78 -4.99 -12.15 20.18
CA LEU A 78 -6.18 -12.39 21.01
C LEU A 78 -6.62 -13.87 21.01
N GLY A 79 -6.17 -14.68 20.04
CA GLY A 79 -6.52 -16.11 19.95
C GLY A 79 -7.94 -16.36 19.43
N ILE A 80 -8.57 -15.36 18.81
CA ILE A 80 -9.93 -15.43 18.26
C ILE A 80 -9.87 -15.82 16.77
N GLN A 81 -10.58 -16.89 16.39
CA GLN A 81 -10.46 -17.45 15.03
C GLN A 81 -11.44 -16.85 14.00
N GLN A 82 -12.53 -16.20 14.42
CA GLN A 82 -13.62 -15.80 13.50
C GLN A 82 -14.11 -14.35 13.70
N SER A 83 -13.71 -13.66 14.76
CA SER A 83 -14.10 -12.28 15.03
C SER A 83 -12.85 -11.44 15.31
N PRO A 84 -12.72 -10.21 14.79
CA PRO A 84 -13.48 -9.65 13.68
C PRO A 84 -13.18 -10.38 12.35
N PRO A 85 -14.15 -10.48 11.42
CA PRO A 85 -13.94 -11.06 10.10
C PRO A 85 -12.82 -10.35 9.31
N ASN A 86 -12.12 -11.07 8.43
CA ASN A 86 -11.08 -10.49 7.55
C ASN A 86 -11.62 -9.27 6.77
N GLN A 87 -12.86 -9.33 6.32
CA GLN A 87 -13.51 -8.23 5.59
C GLN A 87 -13.62 -6.95 6.42
N VAL A 88 -13.90 -7.08 7.72
CA VAL A 88 -13.98 -5.93 8.64
C VAL A 88 -12.58 -5.35 8.86
N ILE A 89 -11.56 -6.20 9.07
CA ILE A 89 -10.17 -5.75 9.23
C ILE A 89 -9.70 -5.00 7.97
N SER A 90 -9.92 -5.58 6.79
CA SER A 90 -9.56 -4.94 5.52
C SER A 90 -10.33 -3.63 5.30
N GLY A 91 -11.61 -3.58 5.67
CA GLY A 91 -12.43 -2.36 5.60
C GLY A 91 -11.92 -1.24 6.49
N ILE A 92 -11.58 -1.57 7.75
CA ILE A 92 -10.94 -0.62 8.68
C ILE A 92 -9.60 -0.16 8.12
N ALA A 93 -8.75 -1.09 7.64
CA ALA A 93 -7.45 -0.76 7.08
C ALA A 93 -7.55 0.19 5.87
N LEU A 94 -8.57 0.01 5.02
CA LEU A 94 -8.82 0.88 3.88
C LEU A 94 -9.26 2.28 4.32
N LEU A 95 -10.22 2.39 5.26
CA LEU A 95 -10.67 3.68 5.78
C LEU A 95 -9.54 4.45 6.47
N MET A 96 -8.73 3.75 7.25
CA MET A 96 -7.53 4.31 7.89
C MET A 96 -6.49 4.74 6.87
N THR A 97 -6.33 3.99 5.78
CA THR A 97 -5.45 4.37 4.67
C THR A 97 -5.91 5.65 4.00
N ILE A 98 -7.22 5.81 3.73
CA ILE A 98 -7.76 7.05 3.19
C ILE A 98 -7.47 8.22 4.13
N TYR A 99 -7.62 8.02 5.44
CA TYR A 99 -7.34 9.05 6.44
C TYR A 99 -5.86 9.47 6.44
N VAL A 100 -4.93 8.49 6.49
CA VAL A 100 -3.48 8.74 6.51
C VAL A 100 -3.00 9.34 5.19
N MET A 101 -3.54 8.89 4.06
CA MET A 101 -3.15 9.35 2.72
C MET A 101 -3.80 10.66 2.30
N PHE A 102 -4.77 11.17 3.07
CA PHE A 102 -5.48 12.42 2.74
C PHE A 102 -4.55 13.61 2.39
N PRO A 103 -3.51 13.97 3.17
CA PRO A 103 -2.61 15.07 2.82
C PRO A 103 -1.85 14.82 1.51
N THR A 104 -1.37 13.59 1.29
CA THR A 104 -0.68 13.21 0.04
C THR A 104 -1.62 13.31 -1.15
N ALA A 105 -2.85 12.81 -1.03
CA ALA A 105 -3.86 12.90 -2.08
C ALA A 105 -4.21 14.35 -2.43
N VAL A 106 -4.32 15.24 -1.44
CA VAL A 106 -4.52 16.68 -1.66
C VAL A 106 -3.31 17.31 -2.36
N ALA A 107 -2.08 16.95 -1.97
CA ALA A 107 -0.87 17.44 -2.62
C ALA A 107 -0.76 16.98 -4.08
N MET A 108 -1.09 15.71 -4.37
CA MET A 108 -1.14 15.17 -5.72
C MET A 108 -2.20 15.89 -6.57
N TYR A 109 -3.39 16.12 -6.02
CA TYR A 109 -4.45 16.85 -6.72
C TYR A 109 -4.02 18.29 -7.06
N LYS A 110 -3.42 19.01 -6.11
CA LYS A 110 -2.92 20.38 -6.33
C LYS A 110 -1.79 20.41 -7.36
N ALA A 111 -0.86 19.45 -7.32
CA ALA A 111 0.22 19.37 -8.29
C ALA A 111 -0.32 19.15 -9.72
N GLY A 112 -1.34 18.30 -9.87
CA GLY A 112 -1.97 18.03 -11.17
C GLY A 112 -2.95 19.10 -11.65
N GLU A 113 -3.38 20.03 -10.80
CA GLU A 113 -4.51 20.94 -11.06
C GLU A 113 -4.37 21.73 -12.38
N ASN A 114 -3.17 22.25 -12.65
CA ASN A 114 -2.90 23.03 -13.86
C ASN A 114 -2.98 22.17 -15.13
N GLN A 115 -2.49 20.93 -15.09
CA GLN A 115 -2.55 20.01 -16.24
C GLN A 115 -3.96 19.46 -16.46
N ILE A 116 -4.71 19.25 -15.37
CA ILE A 116 -6.08 18.69 -15.41
C ILE A 116 -7.07 19.70 -16.01
N LYS A 117 -6.89 21.00 -15.75
CA LYS A 117 -7.80 22.05 -16.23
C LYS A 117 -7.66 22.32 -17.73
N ASP A 118 -6.46 22.26 -18.27
CA ASP A 118 -6.18 22.68 -19.65
C ASP A 118 -6.35 21.56 -20.69
N ARG A 119 -6.38 20.28 -20.27
CA ARG A 119 -6.37 19.11 -21.16
C ARG A 119 -7.33 17.99 -20.79
N ALA A 120 -8.42 18.26 -20.06
CA ALA A 120 -9.39 17.21 -19.71
C ALA A 120 -9.96 16.55 -20.99
N PRO A 121 -9.62 15.27 -21.29
CA PRO A 121 -10.06 14.65 -22.53
C PRO A 121 -11.55 14.34 -22.45
N THR A 122 -12.28 14.61 -23.54
CA THR A 122 -13.72 14.32 -23.67
C THR A 122 -14.01 12.82 -23.69
N ASN A 123 -13.02 11.99 -24.06
CA ASN A 123 -13.08 10.53 -24.08
C ASN A 123 -11.95 9.94 -23.21
N LEU A 124 -12.27 8.99 -22.33
CA LEU A 124 -11.29 8.36 -21.42
C LEU A 124 -10.40 7.32 -22.13
N PHE A 125 -10.79 6.84 -23.31
CA PHE A 125 -10.11 5.80 -24.08
C PHE A 125 -9.73 6.31 -25.48
N SER A 126 -8.75 7.21 -25.56
CA SER A 126 -8.17 7.69 -26.83
C SER A 126 -6.64 7.82 -26.70
N ALA A 127 -5.92 7.86 -27.83
CA ALA A 127 -4.48 8.11 -27.81
C ALA A 127 -4.12 9.44 -27.08
N GLU A 128 -4.99 10.44 -27.18
CA GLU A 128 -4.88 11.72 -26.45
C GLU A 128 -5.06 11.54 -24.93
N SER A 129 -5.91 10.62 -24.49
CA SER A 129 -6.09 10.31 -23.07
C SER A 129 -4.90 9.56 -22.48
N ALA A 130 -4.21 8.73 -23.28
CA ALA A 130 -2.96 8.07 -22.88
C ALA A 130 -1.83 9.09 -22.66
N GLN A 131 -1.64 10.03 -23.59
CA GLN A 131 -0.64 11.10 -23.45
C GLN A 131 -0.93 11.99 -22.23
N TYR A 132 -2.21 12.36 -22.04
CA TYR A 132 -2.68 13.12 -20.89
C TYR A 132 -2.43 12.37 -19.56
N MET A 133 -2.64 11.06 -19.50
CA MET A 133 -2.37 10.26 -18.31
C MET A 133 -0.88 10.26 -17.95
N VAL A 134 0.02 10.13 -18.93
CA VAL A 134 1.48 10.19 -18.71
C VAL A 134 1.91 11.55 -18.17
N ASP A 135 1.39 12.64 -18.73
CA ASP A 135 1.68 14.00 -18.26
C ASP A 135 1.19 14.20 -16.82
N VAL A 136 -0.03 13.74 -16.52
CA VAL A 136 -0.61 13.81 -15.18
C VAL A 136 0.18 12.98 -14.17
N ILE A 137 0.59 11.75 -14.50
CA ILE A 137 1.46 10.91 -13.65
C ILE A 137 2.77 11.64 -13.36
N ASN A 138 3.39 12.22 -14.40
CA ASN A 138 4.70 12.84 -14.27
C ASN A 138 4.71 14.02 -13.30
N VAL A 139 3.61 14.76 -13.22
CA VAL A 139 3.46 15.88 -12.29
C VAL A 139 3.00 15.40 -10.90
N THR A 140 2.19 14.34 -10.83
CA THR A 140 1.62 13.87 -9.56
C THR A 140 2.44 12.81 -8.84
N LYS A 141 3.53 12.31 -9.44
CA LYS A 141 4.43 11.34 -8.82
C LYS A 141 5.25 11.91 -7.67
N GLU A 142 5.59 13.20 -7.68
CA GLU A 142 6.52 13.77 -6.69
C GLU A 142 5.96 13.77 -5.25
N PRO A 143 4.70 14.19 -4.98
CA PRO A 143 4.13 14.06 -3.63
C PRO A 143 4.03 12.60 -3.15
N MET A 144 3.78 11.65 -4.06
CA MET A 144 3.81 10.23 -3.73
C MET A 144 5.23 9.77 -3.39
N ARG A 145 6.23 10.20 -4.16
CA ARG A 145 7.64 9.92 -3.89
C ARG A 145 8.06 10.46 -2.51
N ASP A 146 7.61 11.65 -2.16
CA ASP A 146 7.88 12.24 -0.85
C ASP A 146 7.26 11.43 0.29
N PHE A 147 6.01 10.98 0.12
CA PHE A 147 5.35 10.09 1.08
C PHE A 147 6.15 8.79 1.28
N LEU A 148 6.55 8.14 0.18
CA LEU A 148 7.33 6.90 0.22
C LEU A 148 8.68 7.12 0.91
N GLN A 149 9.41 8.20 0.58
CA GLN A 149 10.70 8.52 1.22
C GLN A 149 10.57 8.73 2.72
N ARG A 150 9.63 9.57 3.16
CA ARG A 150 9.44 9.91 4.58
C ARG A 150 9.08 8.68 5.42
N ASN A 151 8.41 7.72 4.80
CA ASN A 151 7.97 6.49 5.42
C ASN A 151 8.89 5.30 5.10
N THR A 152 10.09 5.52 4.54
CA THR A 152 11.10 4.48 4.32
C THR A 152 12.36 4.75 5.12
N THR A 153 12.88 3.72 5.79
CA THR A 153 14.13 3.86 6.55
C THR A 153 15.33 3.99 5.62
N ALA A 154 16.26 4.90 5.92
CA ALA A 154 17.50 5.10 5.16
C ALA A 154 18.32 3.81 4.95
N LYS A 155 18.31 2.90 5.94
CA LYS A 155 18.93 1.57 5.85
C LYS A 155 18.32 0.72 4.71
N HIS A 156 16.99 0.70 4.59
CA HIS A 156 16.31 -0.05 3.54
C HIS A 156 16.57 0.57 2.16
N MET A 157 16.46 1.91 2.04
CA MET A 157 16.78 2.60 0.79
C MET A 157 18.23 2.34 0.35
N GLY A 158 19.19 2.47 1.26
CA GLY A 158 20.61 2.22 0.96
C GLY A 158 20.88 0.76 0.57
N GLY A 159 20.23 -0.20 1.22
CA GLY A 159 20.36 -1.62 0.88
C GLY A 159 19.86 -1.93 -0.53
N PHE A 160 18.67 -1.43 -0.89
CA PHE A 160 18.13 -1.61 -2.25
C PHE A 160 18.90 -0.82 -3.30
N TYR A 161 19.44 0.35 -2.96
CA TYR A 161 20.33 1.09 -3.85
C TYR A 161 21.60 0.30 -4.19
N GLN A 162 22.25 -0.31 -3.19
CA GLN A 162 23.40 -1.17 -3.41
C GLN A 162 23.06 -2.42 -4.22
N LEU A 163 21.88 -3.01 -4.00
CA LEU A 163 21.41 -4.14 -4.80
C LEU A 163 21.20 -3.73 -6.26
N ALA A 164 20.52 -2.60 -6.49
CA ALA A 164 20.28 -2.05 -7.82
C ALA A 164 21.59 -1.76 -8.56
N GLN A 165 22.60 -1.19 -7.88
CA GLN A 165 23.93 -0.99 -8.47
C GLN A 165 24.62 -2.30 -8.91
N ARG A 166 24.33 -3.43 -8.26
CA ARG A 166 24.90 -4.73 -8.62
C ARG A 166 24.10 -5.45 -9.71
N SER A 167 22.78 -5.35 -9.68
CA SER A 167 21.89 -6.08 -10.59
C SER A 167 21.65 -5.37 -11.92
N ILE A 168 21.75 -4.04 -11.94
CA ILE A 168 21.49 -3.25 -13.15
C ILE A 168 22.78 -3.19 -14.02
N PRO A 169 22.68 -3.40 -15.35
CA PRO A 169 23.81 -3.29 -16.27
C PRO A 169 24.51 -1.93 -16.20
N GLU A 170 25.83 -1.89 -16.45
CA GLU A 170 26.65 -0.69 -16.24
C GLU A 170 26.14 0.54 -17.00
N GLU A 171 25.59 0.34 -18.19
CA GLU A 171 25.04 1.37 -19.07
C GLU A 171 23.93 2.20 -18.41
N PHE A 172 23.15 1.59 -17.52
CA PHE A 172 22.03 2.23 -16.83
C PHE A 172 22.38 2.71 -15.41
N ARG A 173 23.62 2.50 -14.94
CA ARG A 173 24.03 2.87 -13.56
C ARG A 173 24.25 4.37 -13.35
N GLY A 174 24.73 5.08 -14.37
CA GLY A 174 25.14 6.49 -14.26
C GLY A 174 24.03 7.47 -13.86
N GLY A 175 22.76 7.09 -14.08
CA GLY A 175 21.58 7.91 -13.75
C GLY A 175 20.83 7.53 -12.48
N LEU A 176 21.19 6.40 -11.82
CA LEU A 176 20.41 5.87 -10.71
C LEU A 176 20.56 6.70 -9.44
N LYS A 177 19.44 7.22 -8.96
CA LYS A 177 19.33 7.90 -7.67
C LYS A 177 18.70 6.96 -6.64
N PRO A 178 19.09 7.04 -5.36
CA PRO A 178 18.45 6.27 -4.30
C PRO A 178 16.94 6.50 -4.18
N ASN A 179 16.46 7.62 -4.73
CA ASN A 179 15.07 8.04 -4.67
C ASN A 179 14.23 7.57 -5.87
N ASP A 180 14.83 6.85 -6.82
CA ASP A 180 14.09 6.35 -7.98
C ASP A 180 13.10 5.27 -7.55
N PHE A 181 11.92 5.24 -8.18
CA PHE A 181 10.82 4.34 -7.79
C PHE A 181 11.23 2.86 -7.80
N ILE A 182 12.12 2.46 -8.72
CA ILE A 182 12.67 1.10 -8.80
C ILE A 182 13.41 0.66 -7.52
N ILE A 183 13.99 1.61 -6.77
CA ILE A 183 14.66 1.37 -5.49
C ILE A 183 13.71 1.67 -4.33
N LEU A 184 13.00 2.79 -4.41
CA LEU A 184 12.18 3.32 -3.34
C LEU A 184 10.97 2.43 -3.03
N ILE A 185 10.27 1.91 -4.04
CA ILE A 185 9.09 1.05 -3.85
C ILE A 185 9.43 -0.23 -3.07
N PRO A 186 10.40 -1.07 -3.51
CA PRO A 186 10.73 -2.28 -2.75
C PRO A 186 11.34 -1.97 -1.38
N ALA A 187 12.10 -0.87 -1.24
CA ALA A 187 12.59 -0.41 0.05
C ALA A 187 11.44 0.00 0.99
N PHE A 188 10.43 0.70 0.48
CA PHE A 188 9.24 1.09 1.23
C PHE A 188 8.47 -0.15 1.71
N ILE A 189 8.13 -1.06 0.81
CA ILE A 189 7.35 -2.27 1.14
C ILE A 189 8.05 -3.07 2.24
N THR A 190 9.36 -3.31 2.10
CA THR A 190 10.13 -4.05 3.11
C THR A 190 10.24 -3.30 4.44
N SER A 191 10.41 -1.98 4.40
CA SER A 191 10.43 -1.13 5.61
C SER A 191 9.08 -1.15 6.33
N GLN A 192 7.97 -1.06 5.61
CA GLN A 192 6.61 -1.12 6.17
C GLN A 192 6.30 -2.50 6.74
N LEU A 193 6.69 -3.57 6.04
CA LEU A 193 6.52 -4.94 6.49
C LEU A 193 7.28 -5.18 7.80
N LYS A 194 8.55 -4.78 7.85
CA LYS A 194 9.36 -4.87 9.06
C LYS A 194 8.72 -4.12 10.23
N ALA A 195 8.32 -2.86 10.03
CA ALA A 195 7.69 -2.07 11.07
C ALA A 195 6.36 -2.68 11.54
N ALA A 196 5.56 -3.24 10.63
CA ALA A 196 4.32 -3.93 10.97
C ALA A 196 4.55 -5.14 11.88
N PHE A 197 5.58 -5.95 11.59
CA PHE A 197 5.95 -7.08 12.43
C PHE A 197 6.52 -6.64 13.78
N GLU A 198 7.36 -5.60 13.83
CA GLU A 198 7.87 -5.05 15.09
C GLU A 198 6.71 -4.60 16.00
N ILE A 199 5.76 -3.83 15.45
CA ILE A 199 4.54 -3.42 16.17
C ILE A 199 3.73 -4.65 16.59
N GLY A 200 3.54 -5.61 15.69
CA GLY A 200 2.80 -6.84 15.97
C GLY A 200 3.41 -7.64 17.13
N VAL A 201 4.74 -7.79 17.17
CA VAL A 201 5.45 -8.45 18.27
C VAL A 201 5.20 -7.72 19.59
N LEU A 202 5.29 -6.39 19.60
CA LEU A 202 5.01 -5.59 20.80
C LEU A 202 3.56 -5.78 21.29
N ILE A 203 2.59 -5.88 20.38
CA ILE A 203 1.19 -6.18 20.69
C ILE A 203 1.05 -7.61 21.26
N TYR A 204 1.83 -8.58 20.75
CA TYR A 204 1.79 -9.96 21.20
C TYR A 204 2.28 -10.15 22.65
N LEU A 205 3.27 -9.37 23.09
CA LEU A 205 3.89 -9.51 24.41
C LEU A 205 2.92 -9.57 25.59
N PRO A 206 1.99 -8.62 25.80
CA PRO A 206 1.05 -8.69 26.93
C PRO A 206 0.15 -9.93 26.88
N PHE A 207 -0.32 -10.32 25.69
CA PHE A 207 -1.18 -11.50 25.54
C PHE A 207 -0.41 -12.81 25.75
N PHE A 208 0.85 -12.84 25.33
CA PHE A 208 1.75 -13.97 25.58
C PHE A 208 1.99 -14.18 27.08
N VAL A 209 2.15 -13.11 27.85
CA VAL A 209 2.26 -13.19 29.32
C VAL A 209 1.00 -13.80 29.92
N VAL A 210 -0.19 -13.38 29.46
CA VAL A 210 -1.46 -13.97 29.93
C VAL A 210 -1.49 -15.48 29.65
N ASP A 211 -1.14 -15.92 28.44
CA ASP A 211 -1.11 -17.35 28.10
C ASP A 211 -0.14 -18.16 28.96
N LEU A 212 1.06 -17.60 29.22
CA LEU A 212 2.07 -18.25 30.03
C LEU A 212 1.62 -18.38 31.49
N VAL A 213 1.01 -17.35 32.05
CA VAL A 213 0.50 -17.35 33.43
C VAL A 213 -0.66 -18.32 33.57
N THR A 214 -1.66 -18.28 32.68
CA THR A 214 -2.82 -19.19 32.76
C THR A 214 -2.42 -20.65 32.60
N SER A 215 -1.50 -20.94 31.68
CA SER A 215 -0.99 -22.30 31.48
C SER A 215 -0.30 -22.82 32.73
N ASN A 216 0.58 -22.04 33.36
CA ASN A 216 1.26 -22.44 34.59
C ASN A 216 0.29 -22.64 35.77
N ILE A 217 -0.75 -21.81 35.90
CA ILE A 217 -1.77 -21.96 36.95
C ILE A 217 -2.56 -23.26 36.75
N LEU A 218 -3.00 -23.57 35.51
CA LEU A 218 -3.74 -24.80 35.24
C LEU A 218 -2.90 -26.06 35.48
N LEU A 219 -1.61 -26.01 35.12
CA LEU A 219 -0.66 -27.09 35.40
C LEU A 219 -0.48 -27.28 36.91
N ALA A 220 -0.36 -26.20 37.69
CA ALA A 220 -0.24 -26.25 39.14
C ALA A 220 -1.50 -26.82 39.82
N MET A 221 -2.68 -26.56 39.26
CA MET A 221 -3.95 -27.12 39.74
C MET A 221 -4.18 -28.59 39.33
N GLY A 222 -3.28 -29.17 38.53
CA GLY A 222 -3.43 -30.54 38.00
C GLY A 222 -4.50 -30.68 36.91
N MET A 223 -5.01 -29.57 36.36
CA MET A 223 -6.06 -29.58 35.35
C MET A 223 -5.50 -29.73 33.93
N MET A 224 -4.89 -30.88 33.65
CA MET A 224 -4.25 -31.15 32.34
C MET A 224 -5.22 -31.27 31.16
N MET A 225 -6.51 -31.52 31.44
CA MET A 225 -7.54 -31.74 30.40
C MET A 225 -8.20 -30.45 29.91
N LEU A 226 -8.05 -29.35 30.65
CA LEU A 226 -8.57 -28.05 30.23
C LEU A 226 -7.51 -27.33 29.38
N SER A 227 -7.92 -26.89 28.19
CA SER A 227 -7.05 -26.09 27.35
C SER A 227 -6.79 -24.72 28.00
N PRO A 228 -5.53 -24.29 28.20
CA PRO A 228 -5.24 -22.96 28.72
C PRO A 228 -5.84 -21.82 27.91
N LEU A 229 -6.05 -22.04 26.60
CA LEU A 229 -6.64 -21.07 25.70
C LEU A 229 -8.08 -20.70 26.08
N THR A 230 -8.87 -21.64 26.59
CA THR A 230 -10.29 -21.38 26.93
C THR A 230 -10.42 -20.44 28.12
N ILE A 231 -9.45 -20.46 29.04
CA ILE A 231 -9.39 -19.56 30.19
C ILE A 231 -8.69 -18.25 29.84
N ALA A 232 -7.64 -18.29 29.00
CA ALA A 232 -6.89 -17.10 28.61
C ALA A 232 -7.72 -16.14 27.74
N LEU A 233 -8.55 -16.66 26.84
CA LEU A 233 -9.26 -15.83 25.86
C LEU A 233 -10.18 -14.77 26.50
N PRO A 234 -11.07 -15.10 27.46
CA PRO A 234 -11.87 -14.08 28.16
C PRO A 234 -11.02 -13.03 28.88
N LEU A 235 -9.90 -13.43 29.49
CA LEU A 235 -8.98 -12.52 30.17
C LEU A 235 -8.30 -11.56 29.21
N LYS A 236 -7.87 -12.05 28.04
CA LYS A 236 -7.29 -11.21 26.98
C LYS A 236 -8.29 -10.20 26.43
N LEU A 237 -9.54 -10.64 26.20
CA LEU A 237 -10.61 -9.77 25.74
C LEU A 237 -10.95 -8.70 26.78
N LEU A 238 -10.99 -9.05 28.06
CA LEU A 238 -11.19 -8.10 29.15
C LEU A 238 -10.03 -7.10 29.20
N LEU A 239 -8.78 -7.57 29.08
CA LEU A 239 -7.60 -6.70 29.07
C LEU A 239 -7.66 -5.66 27.95
N ILE A 240 -7.95 -6.07 26.71
CA ILE A 240 -7.98 -5.12 25.58
C ILE A 240 -9.12 -4.11 25.69
N VAL A 241 -10.28 -4.51 26.24
CA VAL A 241 -11.41 -3.60 26.45
C VAL A 241 -11.14 -2.64 27.60
N MET A 242 -10.56 -3.11 28.71
CA MET A 242 -10.27 -2.27 29.87
C MET A 242 -9.26 -1.16 29.59
N VAL A 243 -8.34 -1.37 28.65
CA VAL A 243 -7.33 -0.37 28.28
C VAL A 243 -7.70 0.43 27.04
N ASP A 244 -8.91 0.28 26.50
CA ASP A 244 -9.31 0.85 25.21
C ASP A 244 -8.31 0.54 24.08
N GLY A 245 -7.79 -0.69 24.06
CA GLY A 245 -6.65 -1.09 23.24
C GLY A 245 -6.87 -0.91 21.73
N TRP A 246 -8.11 -1.07 21.26
CA TRP A 246 -8.46 -0.80 19.86
C TRP A 246 -8.21 0.66 19.47
N THR A 247 -8.63 1.60 20.30
CA THR A 247 -8.43 3.04 20.08
C THR A 247 -6.95 3.39 20.11
N LEU A 248 -6.20 2.85 21.09
CA LEU A 248 -4.76 3.08 21.21
C LEU A 248 -3.99 2.57 19.98
N ILE A 249 -4.31 1.38 19.48
CA ILE A 249 -3.64 0.79 18.32
C ILE A 249 -3.96 1.59 17.05
N ILE A 250 -5.22 1.97 16.86
CA ILE A 250 -5.65 2.79 15.71
C ILE A 250 -4.94 4.14 15.71
N GLN A 251 -4.92 4.84 16.85
CA GLN A 251 -4.24 6.13 16.98
C GLN A 251 -2.73 5.98 16.80
N GLY A 252 -2.11 4.98 17.43
CA GLY A 252 -0.69 4.70 17.30
C GLY A 252 -0.29 4.39 15.86
N LEU A 253 -1.12 3.66 15.11
CA LEU A 253 -0.90 3.39 13.69
C LEU A 253 -0.92 4.67 12.85
N VAL A 254 -1.87 5.57 13.06
CA VAL A 254 -1.94 6.85 12.33
C VAL A 254 -0.70 7.70 12.65
N LEU A 255 -0.34 7.82 13.92
CA LEU A 255 0.81 8.60 14.37
C LEU A 255 2.15 8.02 13.92
N SER A 256 2.18 6.73 13.53
CA SER A 256 3.38 6.08 13.01
C SER A 256 3.74 6.49 11.58
N PHE A 257 2.84 7.18 10.88
CA PHE A 257 3.10 7.71 9.54
C PHE A 257 3.45 9.20 9.59
N ARG A 258 4.33 9.61 8.69
CA ARG A 258 4.83 10.99 8.55
C ARG A 258 4.46 11.59 7.21
#